data_AF-E3MK28-F1
#
_entry.id   AF-E3MK28-F1
#
_cell.length_a   1.000
_cell.length_b   1.000
_cell.length_c   1.000
_cell.angle_alpha   90.00
_cell.angle_beta   90.00
_cell.angle_gamma   90.00
#
_symmetry.space_group_name_H-M   'P 1'
#
loop_
_entity.id
_entity.type
_entity.pdbx_description
1 polymer ?
#
loop_
_entity_poly.entity_id
_entity_poly.type
_entity_poly.pdbx_seq_one_letter_code
_entity_poly.pdbx_strand_id
1 'polypeptide(L)'
;MASWDTLQFGQQTQKKKSKMMFAPEDDLKMWSFIAENYLNYGPFEIFTKMKEMLGYEHAEKSLYYRFRNILAPNLHFTSFDVNTKLQIAKKFNIVLNGDFVQELNKSWELVFDSNGCLEEFSWKPPFSISSSPSISSEMFVSLTTLKRTSTSSENGNKKTRRVTSSDDSFMKSLQEMISETVTTSNRKLIEELRNETNRKETSKNNGVKHYLEGLKHLITHLNTPELNDIEKRIDALNEKLNNEESVPLPVNNIISMLDIGLKMIGG
;
A
#
# COMPACT_ATOMS: atom_id res chain seq x y z
N MET A 1 -33.32 -58.39 23.13
CA MET A 1 -31.99 -57.75 23.21
C MET A 1 -31.40 -57.75 21.81
N ALA A 2 -31.36 -56.59 21.15
CA ALA A 2 -30.56 -56.34 19.96
C ALA A 2 -30.29 -54.82 19.87
N SER A 3 -29.04 -54.51 19.59
CA SER A 3 -28.31 -53.23 19.66
C SER A 3 -28.97 -52.02 18.97
N TRP A 4 -28.86 -50.86 19.62
CA TRP A 4 -29.04 -49.53 19.02
C TRP A 4 -27.68 -48.94 18.62
N ASP A 5 -27.00 -49.55 17.65
CA ASP A 5 -25.74 -49.02 17.14
C ASP A 5 -25.99 -48.02 16.00
N THR A 6 -25.68 -46.76 16.32
CA THR A 6 -24.97 -45.81 15.45
C THR A 6 -25.65 -45.40 14.13
N LEU A 7 -26.60 -44.48 14.21
CA LEU A 7 -26.87 -43.55 13.11
C LEU A 7 -25.80 -42.44 13.12
N GLN A 8 -24.74 -42.64 12.35
CA GLN A 8 -23.81 -41.57 12.02
C GLN A 8 -24.56 -40.45 11.31
N PHE A 9 -24.45 -39.23 11.86
CA PHE A 9 -24.76 -38.00 11.14
C PHE A 9 -23.92 -37.97 9.87
N GLY A 10 -24.56 -38.28 8.74
CA GLY A 10 -23.99 -38.10 7.42
C GLY A 10 -23.48 -36.67 7.30
N GLN A 11 -22.17 -36.55 7.17
CA GLN A 11 -21.48 -35.32 6.87
C GLN A 11 -22.19 -34.64 5.70
N GLN A 12 -22.58 -33.39 5.93
CA GLN A 12 -22.95 -32.45 4.88
C GLN A 12 -21.92 -32.58 3.76
N THR A 13 -22.36 -33.16 2.66
CA THR A 13 -21.62 -33.15 1.41
C THR A 13 -21.35 -31.69 1.09
N GLN A 14 -20.08 -31.31 1.20
CA GLN A 14 -19.60 -30.02 0.75
C GLN A 14 -20.09 -29.85 -0.68
N LYS A 15 -21.00 -28.87 -0.88
CA LYS A 15 -21.33 -28.36 -2.19
C LYS A 15 -20.00 -28.17 -2.91
N LYS A 16 -19.82 -28.86 -4.05
CA LYS A 16 -18.74 -28.59 -5.00
C LYS A 16 -18.78 -27.09 -5.30
N LYS A 17 -18.01 -26.29 -4.55
CA LYS A 17 -17.78 -24.88 -4.85
C LYS A 17 -17.25 -24.89 -6.27
N SER A 18 -17.82 -24.06 -7.15
CA SER A 18 -17.39 -23.98 -8.55
C SER A 18 -15.86 -23.90 -8.57
N LYS A 19 -15.22 -24.86 -9.25
CA LYS A 19 -13.77 -25.16 -9.25
C LYS A 19 -12.85 -23.99 -9.67
N MET A 20 -13.39 -22.79 -9.83
CA MET A 20 -12.80 -21.66 -10.52
C MET A 20 -12.89 -20.32 -9.76
N MET A 21 -13.67 -20.21 -8.70
CA MET A 21 -13.77 -18.95 -7.94
C MET A 21 -13.11 -19.09 -6.57
N PHE A 22 -12.20 -18.17 -6.29
CA PHE A 22 -11.60 -17.99 -4.96
C PHE A 22 -12.70 -17.58 -3.97
N ALA A 23 -12.75 -18.26 -2.83
CA ALA A 23 -13.58 -17.84 -1.71
C ALA A 23 -12.83 -16.78 -0.87
N PRO A 24 -13.54 -15.91 -0.13
CA PRO A 24 -12.90 -14.97 0.79
C PRO A 24 -12.02 -15.64 1.85
N GLU A 25 -12.38 -16.86 2.24
CA GLU A 25 -11.58 -17.68 3.17
C GLU A 25 -10.20 -18.05 2.60
N ASP A 26 -10.09 -18.17 1.28
CA ASP A 26 -8.83 -18.52 0.60
C ASP A 26 -7.85 -17.35 0.67
N ASP A 27 -8.34 -16.12 0.55
CA ASP A 27 -7.53 -14.91 0.65
C ASP A 27 -6.85 -14.80 2.03
N LEU A 28 -7.56 -15.14 3.11
CA LEU A 28 -6.99 -15.17 4.47
C LEU A 28 -5.91 -16.24 4.59
N LYS A 29 -6.18 -17.46 4.11
CA LYS A 29 -5.21 -18.56 4.13
C LYS A 29 -3.96 -18.24 3.32
N MET A 30 -4.13 -17.62 2.15
CA MET A 30 -3.02 -17.17 1.31
C MET A 30 -2.16 -16.16 2.07
N TRP A 31 -2.79 -15.18 2.72
CA TRP A 31 -2.09 -14.19 3.52
C TRP A 31 -1.35 -14.78 4.72
N SER A 32 -2.00 -15.63 5.51
CA SER A 32 -1.39 -16.32 6.65
C SER A 32 -0.17 -17.12 6.21
N PHE A 33 -0.32 -17.92 5.14
CA PHE A 33 0.78 -18.72 4.62
C PHE A 33 1.95 -17.85 4.14
N ILE A 34 1.68 -16.74 3.44
CA ILE A 34 2.72 -15.80 3.00
C ILE A 34 3.41 -15.17 4.20
N ALA A 35 2.67 -14.66 5.18
CA ALA A 35 3.24 -14.01 6.36
C ALA A 35 4.10 -14.96 7.20
N GLU A 36 3.77 -16.24 7.25
CA GLU A 36 4.56 -17.25 7.98
C GLU A 36 5.80 -17.71 7.20
N ASN A 37 5.76 -17.66 5.86
CA ASN A 37 6.76 -18.33 5.03
C ASN A 37 7.50 -17.40 4.06
N TYR A 38 7.23 -16.08 4.07
CA TYR A 38 7.89 -15.14 3.18
C TYR A 38 9.41 -15.08 3.40
N LEU A 39 9.96 -15.48 4.54
CA LEU A 39 11.41 -15.56 4.71
C LEU A 39 12.01 -16.84 4.10
N ASN A 40 11.23 -17.93 4.07
CA ASN A 40 11.72 -19.27 3.76
C ASN A 40 11.72 -19.59 2.26
N TYR A 41 10.75 -19.04 1.50
CA TYR A 41 10.58 -19.38 0.09
C TYR A 41 10.80 -18.18 -0.82
N GLY A 42 11.27 -18.42 -2.05
CA GLY A 42 11.38 -17.37 -3.07
C GLY A 42 10.02 -16.77 -3.47
N PRO A 43 10.00 -15.58 -4.12
CA PRO A 43 8.76 -14.91 -4.52
C PRO A 43 7.82 -15.74 -5.40
N PHE A 44 8.34 -16.67 -6.18
CA PHE A 44 7.55 -17.58 -7.03
C PHE A 44 7.33 -18.95 -6.37
N GLU A 45 8.34 -19.48 -5.69
CA GLU A 45 8.30 -20.80 -5.04
C GLU A 45 7.23 -20.88 -3.95
N ILE A 46 6.95 -19.76 -3.26
CA ILE A 46 5.95 -19.72 -2.19
C ILE A 46 4.58 -20.18 -2.67
N PHE A 47 4.20 -19.93 -3.93
CA PHE A 47 2.90 -20.34 -4.47
C PHE A 47 2.83 -21.84 -4.79
N THR A 48 3.95 -22.42 -5.22
CA THR A 48 4.07 -23.87 -5.39
C THR A 48 3.94 -24.57 -4.03
N LYS A 49 4.64 -24.07 -3.01
CA LYS A 49 4.59 -24.62 -1.64
C LYS A 49 3.23 -24.43 -0.98
N MET A 50 2.61 -23.27 -1.18
CA MET A 50 1.26 -22.98 -0.71
C MET A 50 0.24 -23.98 -1.28
N LYS A 51 0.34 -24.27 -2.57
CA LYS A 51 -0.53 -25.25 -3.22
C LYS A 51 -0.33 -26.65 -2.65
N GLU A 52 0.92 -27.08 -2.49
CA GLU A 52 1.26 -28.40 -1.93
C GLU A 52 0.74 -28.55 -0.49
N MET A 53 0.94 -27.55 0.37
CA MET A 53 0.59 -27.64 1.79
C MET A 53 -0.89 -27.39 2.09
N LEU A 54 -1.53 -26.45 1.41
CA LEU A 54 -2.94 -26.11 1.64
C LEU A 54 -3.90 -26.95 0.79
N GLY A 55 -3.37 -27.76 -0.13
CA GLY A 55 -4.19 -28.60 -1.02
C GLY A 55 -5.08 -27.79 -1.96
N TYR A 56 -4.64 -26.61 -2.39
CA TYR A 56 -5.42 -25.79 -3.32
C TYR A 56 -5.61 -26.51 -4.66
N GLU A 57 -6.86 -26.59 -5.12
CA GLU A 57 -7.17 -27.11 -6.46
C GLU A 57 -6.79 -26.11 -7.57
N HIS A 58 -6.52 -24.86 -7.22
CA HIS A 58 -6.13 -23.82 -8.17
C HIS A 58 -4.73 -24.06 -8.75
N ALA A 59 -4.56 -23.67 -10.02
CA ALA A 59 -3.24 -23.63 -10.64
C ALA A 59 -2.35 -22.59 -9.93
N GLU A 60 -1.04 -22.82 -9.90
CA GLU A 60 -0.06 -21.91 -9.28
C GLU A 60 -0.12 -20.52 -9.89
N LYS A 61 -0.28 -20.44 -11.21
CA LYS A 61 -0.52 -19.17 -11.92
C LYS A 61 -1.75 -18.45 -11.39
N SER A 62 -2.85 -19.16 -11.12
CA SER A 62 -4.07 -18.56 -10.58
C SER A 62 -3.86 -18.01 -9.17
N LEU A 63 -3.11 -18.71 -8.32
CA LEU A 63 -2.72 -18.22 -6.99
C LEU A 63 -1.86 -16.96 -7.09
N TYR A 64 -0.85 -16.96 -7.95
CA TYR A 64 -0.02 -15.79 -8.21
C TYR A 64 -0.85 -14.60 -8.70
N TYR A 65 -1.74 -14.81 -9.69
CA TYR A 65 -2.60 -13.74 -10.21
C TYR A 65 -3.55 -13.19 -9.14
N ARG A 66 -4.15 -14.06 -8.32
CA ARG A 66 -5.01 -13.65 -7.21
C ARG A 66 -4.23 -12.80 -6.22
N PHE A 67 -3.02 -13.25 -5.84
CA PHE A 67 -2.14 -12.49 -4.98
C PHE A 67 -1.81 -11.12 -5.59
N ARG A 68 -1.28 -11.09 -6.82
CA ARG A 68 -0.74 -9.87 -7.43
C ARG A 68 -1.81 -8.80 -7.69
N ASN A 69 -3.02 -9.21 -8.04
CA ASN A 69 -4.08 -8.30 -8.48
C ASN A 69 -5.11 -7.98 -7.39
N ILE A 70 -5.31 -8.86 -6.42
CA ILE A 70 -6.35 -8.71 -5.39
C ILE A 70 -5.75 -8.52 -4.01
N LEU A 71 -4.78 -9.36 -3.61
CA LEU A 71 -4.22 -9.30 -2.25
C LEU A 71 -3.19 -8.18 -2.10
N ALA A 72 -2.16 -8.18 -2.94
CA ALA A 72 -1.00 -7.29 -2.82
C ALA A 72 -1.36 -5.80 -2.71
N PRO A 73 -2.28 -5.23 -3.53
CA PRO A 73 -2.69 -3.83 -3.38
C PRO A 73 -3.33 -3.52 -2.01
N ASN A 74 -3.93 -4.52 -1.40
CA ASN A 74 -4.66 -4.45 -0.13
C ASN A 74 -3.81 -4.85 1.08
N LEU A 75 -2.49 -4.98 0.94
CA LEU A 75 -1.59 -5.38 2.02
C LEU A 75 -1.72 -4.48 3.27
N HIS A 76 -1.99 -3.20 3.09
CA HIS A 76 -2.15 -2.22 4.17
C HIS A 76 -3.35 -2.53 5.09
N PHE A 77 -4.40 -3.17 4.58
CA PHE A 77 -5.58 -3.58 5.34
C PHE A 77 -5.39 -4.85 6.19
N THR A 78 -4.28 -5.57 6.01
CA THR A 78 -4.02 -6.77 6.81
C THR A 78 -3.74 -6.41 8.27
N SER A 79 -3.96 -7.34 9.19
CA SER A 79 -3.65 -7.16 10.62
C SER A 79 -2.18 -7.37 10.96
N PHE A 80 -1.31 -7.52 9.95
CA PHE A 80 0.12 -7.71 10.16
C PHE A 80 0.76 -6.45 10.73
N ASP A 81 1.84 -6.65 11.50
CA ASP A 81 2.67 -5.55 11.96
C ASP A 81 3.34 -4.85 10.76
N VAL A 82 3.73 -3.59 10.98
CA VAL A 82 4.32 -2.75 9.93
C VAL A 82 5.58 -3.38 9.35
N ASN A 83 6.43 -4.00 10.16
CA ASN A 83 7.67 -4.59 9.68
C ASN A 83 7.39 -5.75 8.71
N THR A 84 6.51 -6.68 9.10
CA THR A 84 6.08 -7.80 8.25
C THR A 84 5.47 -7.29 6.94
N LYS A 85 4.62 -6.25 6.98
CA LYS A 85 4.07 -5.63 5.76
C LYS A 85 5.19 -5.10 4.85
N LEU A 86 6.16 -4.37 5.38
CA LEU A 86 7.26 -3.81 4.60
C LEU A 86 8.16 -4.91 4.02
N GLN A 87 8.45 -5.96 4.79
CA GLN A 87 9.24 -7.10 4.30
C GLN A 87 8.55 -7.84 3.15
N ILE A 88 7.25 -8.10 3.28
CA ILE A 88 6.45 -8.69 2.20
C ILE A 88 6.46 -7.74 0.99
N ALA A 89 6.22 -6.44 1.19
CA ALA A 89 6.20 -5.48 0.10
C ALA A 89 7.51 -5.44 -0.69
N LYS A 90 8.64 -5.41 0.03
CA LYS A 90 9.98 -5.49 -0.56
C LYS A 90 10.20 -6.80 -1.29
N LYS A 91 9.91 -7.95 -0.66
CA LYS A 91 10.19 -9.27 -1.24
C LYS A 91 9.39 -9.54 -2.53
N PHE A 92 8.15 -9.09 -2.58
CA PHE A 92 7.26 -9.35 -3.71
C PHE A 92 7.14 -8.18 -4.68
N ASN A 93 7.99 -7.15 -4.55
CA ASN A 93 7.97 -5.94 -5.38
C ASN A 93 6.55 -5.36 -5.47
N ILE A 94 5.94 -5.15 -4.30
CA ILE A 94 4.58 -4.60 -4.19
C ILE A 94 4.69 -3.09 -4.09
N VAL A 95 4.02 -2.41 -5.02
CA VAL A 95 3.80 -0.97 -4.94
C VAL A 95 2.85 -0.69 -3.78
N LEU A 96 3.34 0.04 -2.77
CA LEU A 96 2.55 0.38 -1.60
C LEU A 96 1.50 1.44 -1.93
N ASN A 97 0.37 1.38 -1.24
CA ASN A 97 -0.66 2.40 -1.34
C ASN A 97 -0.14 3.76 -0.84
N GLY A 98 -0.46 4.84 -1.54
CA GLY A 98 0.05 6.19 -1.24
C GLY A 98 -0.32 6.70 0.16
N ASP A 99 -1.56 6.47 0.60
CA ASP A 99 -2.02 6.89 1.94
C ASP A 99 -1.28 6.10 3.02
N PHE A 100 -1.04 4.81 2.78
CA PHE A 100 -0.25 3.97 3.68
C PHE A 100 1.22 4.43 3.76
N VAL A 101 1.83 4.79 2.63
CA VAL A 101 3.20 5.33 2.60
C VAL A 101 3.29 6.66 3.36
N GLN A 102 2.32 7.55 3.22
CA GLN A 102 2.27 8.80 3.97
C GLN A 102 2.21 8.57 5.49
N GLU A 103 1.40 7.60 5.93
CA GLU A 103 1.33 7.25 7.35
C GLU A 103 2.67 6.69 7.86
N LEU A 104 3.28 5.79 7.09
CA LEU A 104 4.57 5.20 7.45
C LEU A 104 5.69 6.23 7.51
N ASN A 105 5.70 7.22 6.60
CA ASN A 105 6.75 8.25 6.55
C ASN A 105 6.83 9.11 7.82
N LYS A 106 5.81 9.09 8.69
CA LYS A 106 5.83 9.74 10.01
C LYS A 106 6.81 9.08 10.99
N SER A 107 7.06 7.78 10.84
CA SER A 107 7.87 6.99 11.79
C SER A 107 8.93 6.10 11.11
N TRP A 108 8.90 6.00 9.79
CA TRP A 108 9.82 5.20 8.99
C TRP A 108 10.43 6.06 7.89
N GLU A 109 11.66 5.70 7.52
CA GLU A 109 12.34 6.16 6.33
C GLU A 109 12.22 5.05 5.30
N LEU A 110 11.61 5.37 4.16
CA LEU A 110 11.32 4.43 3.08
C LEU A 110 12.05 4.89 1.82
N VAL A 111 12.79 3.97 1.20
CA VAL A 111 13.48 4.19 -0.07
C VAL A 111 12.78 3.34 -1.13
N PHE A 112 12.41 3.98 -2.24
CA PHE A 112 11.71 3.34 -3.35
C PHE A 112 12.59 3.33 -4.60
N ASP A 113 12.47 2.26 -5.38
CA ASP A 113 13.12 2.15 -6.69
C ASP A 113 12.42 3.01 -7.76
N SER A 114 12.96 2.99 -8.99
CA SER A 114 12.37 3.69 -10.14
C SER A 114 11.00 3.16 -10.56
N ASN A 115 10.61 1.97 -10.10
CA ASN A 115 9.30 1.35 -10.37
C ASN A 115 8.28 1.64 -9.26
N GLY A 116 8.65 2.37 -8.20
CA GLY A 116 7.81 2.64 -7.05
C GLY A 116 7.66 1.45 -6.09
N CYS A 117 8.55 0.46 -6.18
CA CYS A 117 8.65 -0.66 -5.24
C CYS A 117 9.58 -0.30 -4.07
N LEU A 118 9.30 -0.85 -2.88
CA LEU A 118 10.10 -0.60 -1.70
C LEU A 118 11.45 -1.33 -1.78
N GLU A 119 12.55 -0.58 -1.76
CA GLU A 119 13.91 -1.11 -1.82
C GLU A 119 14.51 -1.24 -0.41
N GLU A 120 14.42 -0.18 0.40
CA GLU A 120 14.93 -0.17 1.77
C GLU A 120 13.98 0.53 2.73
N PHE A 121 14.03 0.14 4.00
CA PHE A 121 13.29 0.81 5.04
C PHE A 121 14.02 0.75 6.37
N SER A 122 13.95 1.84 7.12
CA SER A 122 14.52 1.94 8.46
C SER A 122 13.57 2.72 9.38
N TRP A 123 13.66 2.47 10.68
CA TRP A 123 12.88 3.22 11.65
C TRP A 123 13.50 4.62 11.80
N LYS A 124 12.67 5.68 11.74
CA LYS A 124 13.13 7.03 12.03
C LYS A 124 13.24 7.20 13.54
N PRO A 125 14.45 7.35 14.10
CA PRO A 125 14.56 7.70 15.50
C PRO A 125 13.93 9.09 15.72
N PRO A 126 13.27 9.32 16.88
CA PRO A 126 12.50 10.54 17.15
C PRO A 126 13.33 11.83 17.21
N PHE A 127 14.63 11.77 16.91
CA PHE A 127 15.58 12.88 16.90
C PHE A 127 16.11 13.22 15.50
N SER A 128 15.62 12.55 14.45
CA SER A 128 15.93 12.91 13.06
C SER A 128 15.17 14.19 12.67
N ILE A 129 15.64 15.32 13.19
CA ILE A 129 15.28 16.65 12.67
C ILE A 129 15.64 16.60 11.19
N SER A 130 14.63 16.72 10.32
CA SER A 130 14.85 16.75 8.87
C SER A 130 15.65 18.00 8.53
N SER A 131 16.96 17.82 8.40
CA SER A 131 17.88 18.85 7.97
C SER A 131 17.69 19.09 6.47
N SER A 132 17.06 20.19 6.08
CA SER A 132 17.50 21.10 5.00
C SER A 132 16.46 22.20 4.68
N PRO A 133 16.85 23.36 4.10
CA PRO A 133 18.18 23.70 3.58
C PRO A 133 18.85 24.92 4.25
N SER A 134 20.17 24.81 4.40
CA SER A 134 21.18 25.90 4.36
C SER A 134 20.84 27.24 5.01
N ILE A 135 21.26 27.42 6.26
CA ILE A 135 21.82 28.71 6.69
C ILE A 135 23.16 28.42 7.36
N SER A 136 24.21 28.89 6.70
CA SER A 136 25.55 29.03 7.25
C SER A 136 25.49 29.84 8.54
N SER A 137 25.94 29.27 9.65
CA SER A 137 26.66 30.05 10.65
C SER A 137 27.39 29.12 11.59
N GLU A 138 28.70 29.29 11.62
CA GLU A 138 29.59 28.78 12.62
C GLU A 138 29.16 29.19 14.03
N MET A 139 29.68 28.42 14.99
CA MET A 139 29.75 28.67 16.44
C MET A 139 28.48 28.35 17.24
N PHE A 140 28.50 27.24 17.97
CA PHE A 140 28.89 27.28 19.38
C PHE A 140 29.20 25.88 19.89
N VAL A 141 30.45 25.71 20.30
CA VAL A 141 30.97 24.57 21.05
C VAL A 141 30.82 24.89 22.53
N SER A 142 30.49 23.86 23.31
CA SER A 142 30.54 23.76 24.78
C SER A 142 29.40 24.38 25.59
N LEU A 143 28.66 23.51 26.30
CA LEU A 143 28.89 23.39 27.74
C LEU A 143 28.43 22.04 28.29
N THR A 144 29.42 21.27 28.73
CA THR A 144 29.30 20.08 29.56
C THR A 144 28.96 20.42 31.01
N THR A 145 28.39 19.44 31.72
CA THR A 145 28.55 19.14 33.16
C THR A 145 28.04 20.13 34.22
N LEU A 146 26.95 19.76 34.91
CA LEU A 146 26.77 19.96 36.37
C LEU A 146 25.67 19.01 36.90
N LYS A 147 26.02 17.85 37.48
CA LYS A 147 26.27 17.57 38.91
C LYS A 147 25.01 17.59 39.82
N ARG A 148 24.37 16.41 39.88
CA ARG A 148 23.94 15.65 41.08
C ARG A 148 23.97 16.38 42.43
N THR A 149 22.80 16.51 43.08
CA THR A 149 22.64 16.28 44.54
C THR A 149 21.21 15.83 44.85
N SER A 150 21.13 14.72 45.57
CA SER A 150 19.95 14.16 46.22
C SER A 150 19.94 14.59 47.69
N THR A 151 18.79 14.99 48.24
CA THR A 151 18.50 14.92 49.68
C THR A 151 17.01 14.65 49.90
N SER A 152 16.72 13.61 50.67
CA SER A 152 15.44 13.33 51.31
C SER A 152 15.40 13.98 52.70
N SER A 153 14.25 14.46 53.17
CA SER A 153 13.51 13.91 54.33
C SER A 153 12.44 14.87 54.87
N GLU A 154 11.27 14.28 55.12
CA GLU A 154 10.31 14.47 56.23
C GLU A 154 9.58 15.79 56.59
N ASN A 155 8.24 15.66 56.49
CA ASN A 155 7.18 15.91 57.48
C ASN A 155 6.86 17.31 58.05
N GLY A 156 5.57 17.68 57.91
CA GLY A 156 4.77 18.12 59.07
C GLY A 156 3.99 19.44 58.99
N ASN A 157 2.76 19.39 58.42
CA ASN A 157 1.51 20.07 58.86
C ASN A 157 1.49 21.57 59.26
N LYS A 158 0.71 22.39 58.53
CA LYS A 158 -0.59 22.99 59.00
C LYS A 158 -1.13 24.12 58.08
N LYS A 159 -2.46 24.09 57.92
CA LYS A 159 -3.41 25.21 57.74
C LYS A 159 -3.66 25.83 56.35
N THR A 160 -4.67 25.26 55.69
CA THR A 160 -5.86 25.95 55.13
C THR A 160 -5.82 27.47 54.98
N ARG A 161 -5.80 27.93 53.73
CA ARG A 161 -6.50 29.15 53.30
C ARG A 161 -7.23 28.85 51.97
N ARG A 162 -8.56 28.73 52.05
CA ARG A 162 -9.47 28.66 50.90
C ARG A 162 -9.25 29.91 50.03
N VAL A 163 -8.89 29.68 48.77
CA VAL A 163 -9.11 30.63 47.67
C VAL A 163 -9.98 29.87 46.67
N THR A 164 -11.28 30.10 46.74
CA THR A 164 -12.28 29.60 45.79
C THR A 164 -12.91 30.82 45.13
N SER A 165 -12.52 31.13 43.89
CA SER A 165 -13.40 31.72 42.86
C SER A 165 -12.58 32.07 41.61
N SER A 166 -12.20 31.08 40.81
CA SER A 166 -11.78 31.34 39.42
C SER A 166 -11.89 30.10 38.53
N ASP A 167 -11.74 28.90 39.09
CA ASP A 167 -11.74 27.66 38.28
C ASP A 167 -13.13 27.19 37.81
N ASP A 168 -14.21 27.50 38.55
CA ASP A 168 -15.56 27.09 38.13
C ASP A 168 -16.03 27.83 36.87
N SER A 169 -15.58 29.08 36.66
CA SER A 169 -15.90 29.85 35.46
C SER A 169 -15.19 29.28 34.24
N PHE A 170 -13.92 28.92 34.39
CA PHE A 170 -13.14 28.34 33.30
C PHE A 170 -13.66 26.96 32.91
N MET A 171 -13.96 26.10 33.88
CA MET A 171 -14.48 24.76 33.61
C MET A 171 -15.87 24.80 32.97
N LYS A 172 -16.72 25.77 33.36
CA LYS A 172 -18.00 26.01 32.66
C LYS A 172 -17.80 26.46 31.23
N SER A 173 -16.91 27.43 30.97
CA SER A 173 -16.63 27.88 29.60
C SER A 173 -16.02 26.76 28.73
N LEU A 174 -15.17 25.91 29.31
CA LEU A 174 -14.63 24.73 28.61
C LEU A 174 -15.73 23.73 28.27
N GLN A 175 -16.61 23.44 29.23
CA GLN A 175 -17.73 22.51 29.04
C GLN A 175 -18.75 23.03 28.01
N GLU A 176 -19.00 24.34 28.01
CA GLU A 176 -19.84 25.04 27.04
C GLU A 176 -19.22 24.97 25.64
N MET A 177 -17.93 25.28 25.50
CA MET A 177 -17.18 25.18 24.23
C MET A 177 -17.18 23.75 23.67
N ILE A 178 -16.97 22.74 24.51
CA ILE A 178 -17.02 21.33 24.08
C ILE A 178 -18.44 20.96 23.66
N SER A 179 -19.46 21.38 24.40
CA SER A 179 -20.86 21.10 24.07
C SER A 179 -21.28 21.77 22.76
N GLU A 180 -20.87 23.02 22.52
CA GLU A 180 -21.10 23.74 21.26
C GLU A 180 -20.35 23.08 20.10
N THR A 181 -19.10 22.67 20.30
CA THR A 181 -18.31 22.00 19.25
C THR A 181 -18.90 20.64 18.87
N VAL A 182 -19.34 19.86 19.86
CA VAL A 182 -19.98 18.57 19.62
C VAL A 182 -21.34 18.73 18.94
N THR A 183 -22.15 19.70 19.38
CA THR A 183 -23.48 19.94 18.77
C THR A 183 -23.38 20.48 17.35
N THR A 184 -22.42 21.38 17.07
CA THR A 184 -22.17 21.89 15.71
C THR A 184 -21.63 20.80 14.78
N SER A 185 -20.68 19.98 15.26
CA SER A 185 -20.15 18.85 14.50
C SER A 185 -21.23 17.80 14.20
N ASN A 186 -22.02 17.42 15.21
CA ASN A 186 -23.13 16.48 15.04
C ASN A 186 -24.21 17.04 14.10
N ARG A 187 -24.51 18.34 14.17
CA ARG A 187 -25.46 18.99 13.25
C ARG A 187 -24.97 18.94 11.80
N LYS A 188 -23.68 19.20 11.57
CA LYS A 188 -23.05 19.15 10.25
C LYS A 188 -23.07 17.74 9.67
N LEU A 189 -22.78 16.73 10.50
CA LEU A 189 -22.77 15.32 10.10
C LEU A 189 -24.19 14.81 9.78
N ILE A 190 -25.20 15.24 10.54
CA ILE A 190 -26.61 14.95 10.24
C ILE A 190 -27.05 15.63 8.94
N GLU A 191 -26.60 16.85 8.66
CA GLU A 191 -26.90 17.57 7.43
C GLU A 191 -26.22 16.95 6.20
N GLU A 192 -24.99 16.45 6.36
CA GLU A 192 -24.24 15.70 5.35
C GLU A 192 -24.93 14.37 5.01
N LEU A 193 -25.31 13.60 6.03
CA LEU A 193 -26.06 12.34 5.85
C LEU A 193 -27.45 12.56 5.23
N ARG A 194 -28.11 13.69 5.55
CA ARG A 194 -29.41 14.05 4.97
C ARG A 194 -29.29 14.44 3.49
N ASN A 195 -28.21 15.13 3.11
CA ASN A 195 -27.92 15.48 1.72
C ASN A 195 -27.50 14.26 0.88
N GLU A 196 -26.83 13.26 1.48
CA GLU A 196 -26.54 11.99 0.82
C GLU A 196 -27.77 11.10 0.63
N THR A 197 -28.72 11.15 1.56
CA THR A 197 -29.97 10.38 1.47
C THR A 197 -30.88 10.90 0.33
N ASN A 198 -30.84 12.20 0.04
CA ASN A 198 -31.60 12.81 -1.08
C ASN A 198 -30.93 12.60 -2.48
N ARG A 199 -29.72 12.04 -2.56
CA ARG A 199 -29.00 11.81 -3.84
C ARG A 199 -29.19 10.41 -4.44
N LYS A 200 -29.98 9.53 -3.80
CA LYS A 200 -30.07 8.11 -4.21
C LYS A 200 -30.97 7.79 -5.41
N GLU A 201 -31.62 8.75 -6.06
CA GLU A 201 -32.57 8.44 -7.16
C GLU A 201 -32.21 8.91 -8.58
N THR A 202 -31.09 9.61 -8.83
CA THR A 202 -30.79 10.08 -10.22
C THR A 202 -29.40 9.77 -10.77
N SER A 203 -28.53 9.05 -10.06
CA SER A 203 -27.15 8.82 -10.52
C SER A 203 -26.92 7.42 -11.11
N LYS A 204 -27.49 7.12 -12.28
CA LYS A 204 -27.04 5.98 -13.12
C LYS A 204 -26.34 6.40 -14.44
N ASN A 205 -26.38 7.67 -14.83
CA ASN A 205 -25.87 8.09 -16.15
C ASN A 205 -24.59 8.96 -16.13
N ASN A 206 -24.11 9.45 -14.97
CA ASN A 206 -22.93 10.32 -14.93
C ASN A 206 -21.59 9.58 -15.06
N GLY A 207 -21.47 8.35 -14.54
CA GLY A 207 -20.22 7.59 -14.64
C GLY A 207 -19.85 7.22 -16.08
N VAL A 208 -20.84 6.81 -16.86
CA VAL A 208 -20.66 6.46 -18.28
C VAL A 208 -20.31 7.70 -19.10
N LYS A 209 -20.92 8.85 -18.81
CA LYS A 209 -20.61 10.12 -19.49
C LYS A 209 -19.17 10.56 -19.21
N HIS A 210 -18.72 10.54 -17.96
CA HIS A 210 -17.33 10.89 -17.62
C HIS A 210 -16.31 9.90 -18.20
N TYR A 211 -16.66 8.61 -18.28
CA TYR A 211 -15.81 7.61 -18.93
C TYR A 211 -15.69 7.84 -20.44
N LEU A 212 -16.80 8.13 -21.12
CA LEU A 212 -16.81 8.45 -22.55
C LEU A 212 -16.09 9.77 -22.85
N GLU A 213 -16.18 10.75 -21.96
CA GLU A 213 -15.51 12.03 -22.08
C GLU A 213 -14.00 11.90 -21.84
N GLY A 214 -13.58 11.04 -20.90
CA GLY A 214 -12.18 10.65 -20.71
C GLY A 214 -11.60 9.89 -21.90
N LEU A 215 -12.36 8.95 -22.49
CA LEU A 215 -11.98 8.26 -23.73
C LEU A 215 -11.85 9.24 -24.91
N LYS A 216 -12.77 10.19 -25.03
CA LYS A 216 -12.71 11.23 -26.07
C LYS A 216 -11.46 12.10 -25.91
N HIS A 217 -11.09 12.46 -24.67
CA HIS A 217 -9.85 13.18 -24.37
C HIS A 217 -8.59 12.37 -24.69
N LEU A 218 -8.62 11.06 -24.43
CA LEU A 218 -7.51 10.14 -24.74
C LEU A 218 -7.34 9.97 -26.26
N ILE A 219 -8.44 9.87 -27.01
CA ILE A 219 -8.43 9.77 -28.48
C ILE A 219 -7.89 11.06 -29.10
N THR A 220 -8.24 12.23 -28.57
CA THR A 220 -7.66 13.50 -29.04
C THR A 220 -6.18 13.63 -28.69
N HIS A 221 -5.72 12.99 -27.62
CA HIS A 221 -4.30 12.92 -27.25
C HIS A 221 -3.50 11.87 -28.02
N LEU A 222 -4.14 10.83 -28.56
CA LEU A 222 -3.51 9.85 -29.45
C LEU A 222 -3.38 10.37 -30.89
N ASN A 223 -4.22 11.33 -31.26
CA ASN A 223 -4.21 12.00 -32.55
C ASN A 223 -3.28 13.23 -32.55
N THR A 224 -2.15 13.16 -31.85
CA THR A 224 -1.16 14.24 -31.77
C THR A 224 -0.18 14.19 -32.95
N PRO A 225 0.41 15.35 -33.32
CA PRO A 225 1.39 15.44 -34.42
C PRO A 225 2.60 14.53 -34.24
N GLU A 226 2.88 14.05 -33.02
CA GLU A 226 3.95 13.08 -32.78
C GLU A 226 3.67 11.71 -33.42
N LEU A 227 2.39 11.28 -33.53
CA LEU A 227 2.06 10.02 -34.20
C LEU A 227 2.26 10.12 -35.71
N ASN A 228 1.93 11.27 -36.29
CA ASN A 228 2.16 11.58 -37.71
C ASN A 228 3.66 11.78 -38.00
N ASP A 229 4.43 12.29 -37.04
CA ASP A 229 5.90 12.35 -37.15
C ASP A 229 6.53 10.96 -37.07
N ILE A 230 6.02 10.09 -36.20
CA ILE A 230 6.44 8.68 -36.12
C ILE A 230 6.05 7.93 -37.38
N GLU A 231 4.84 8.13 -37.91
CA GLU A 231 4.37 7.51 -39.17
C GLU A 231 5.24 7.96 -40.36
N LYS A 232 5.52 9.26 -40.50
CA LYS A 232 6.46 9.78 -41.50
C LYS A 232 7.87 9.24 -41.33
N ARG A 233 8.32 9.01 -40.10
CA ARG A 233 9.66 8.48 -39.81
C ARG A 233 9.74 6.98 -40.11
N ILE A 234 8.65 6.24 -39.92
CA ILE A 234 8.49 4.84 -40.35
C ILE A 234 8.45 4.76 -41.87
N ASP A 235 7.70 5.63 -42.55
CA ASP A 235 7.62 5.67 -44.01
C ASP A 235 8.97 6.04 -44.63
N ALA A 236 9.70 7.00 -44.05
CA ALA A 236 11.07 7.33 -44.46
C ALA A 236 12.07 6.19 -44.23
N LEU A 237 11.86 5.36 -43.20
CA LEU A 237 12.67 4.16 -42.96
C LEU A 237 12.32 3.04 -43.95
N ASN A 238 11.04 2.87 -44.30
CA ASN A 238 10.59 1.91 -45.30
C ASN A 238 11.06 2.28 -46.72
N GLU A 239 11.03 3.55 -47.09
CA GLU A 239 11.61 4.03 -48.35
C GLU A 239 13.12 3.79 -48.41
N LYS A 240 13.85 4.01 -47.31
CA LYS A 240 15.28 3.69 -47.25
C LYS A 240 15.56 2.19 -47.37
N LEU A 241 14.70 1.35 -46.80
CA LEU A 241 14.82 -0.10 -46.91
C LEU A 241 14.50 -0.62 -48.31
N ASN A 242 13.59 0.02 -49.03
CA ASN A 242 13.20 -0.37 -50.39
C ASN A 242 14.17 0.16 -51.46
N ASN A 243 14.93 1.23 -51.18
CA ASN A 243 15.91 1.82 -52.08
C ASN A 243 17.33 1.23 -51.92
N GLU A 244 17.62 0.51 -50.83
CA GLU A 244 18.85 -0.28 -50.69
C GLU A 244 18.59 -1.73 -51.11
N GLU A 245 18.91 -1.97 -52.38
CA GLU A 245 19.01 -3.28 -53.02
C GLU A 245 19.71 -4.30 -52.10
N SER A 246 18.91 -5.25 -51.58
CA SER A 246 19.29 -6.55 -51.01
C SER A 246 20.76 -6.72 -50.59
N VAL A 247 21.13 -6.22 -49.42
CA VAL A 247 22.33 -6.71 -48.74
C VAL A 247 21.88 -7.62 -47.60
N PRO A 248 22.17 -8.93 -47.64
CA PRO A 248 21.85 -9.82 -46.54
C PRO A 248 22.60 -9.35 -45.29
N LEU A 249 21.86 -9.05 -44.23
CA LEU A 249 22.40 -8.67 -42.94
C LEU A 249 23.44 -9.72 -42.52
N PRO A 250 24.73 -9.34 -42.37
CA PRO A 250 25.77 -10.30 -42.04
C PRO A 250 25.47 -10.87 -40.66
N VAL A 251 25.46 -12.20 -40.58
CA VAL A 251 25.11 -12.99 -39.38
C VAL A 251 25.88 -12.52 -38.14
N ASN A 252 27.08 -11.95 -38.32
CA ASN A 252 27.89 -11.35 -37.26
C ASN A 252 27.17 -10.22 -36.48
N ASN A 253 26.30 -9.44 -37.12
CA ASN A 253 25.53 -8.39 -36.44
C ASN A 253 24.37 -8.96 -35.61
N ILE A 254 23.83 -10.12 -36.02
CA ILE A 254 22.79 -10.81 -35.25
C ILE A 254 23.42 -11.47 -34.02
N ILE A 255 24.62 -12.03 -34.17
CA ILE A 255 25.38 -12.61 -33.06
C ILE A 255 25.78 -11.54 -32.04
N SER A 256 26.23 -10.35 -32.48
CA SER A 256 26.58 -9.28 -31.55
C SER A 256 25.38 -8.71 -30.79
N MET A 257 24.21 -8.61 -31.43
CA MET A 257 22.97 -8.22 -30.74
C MET A 257 22.52 -9.27 -29.71
N LEU A 258 22.64 -10.56 -30.02
CA LEU A 258 22.31 -11.64 -29.08
C LEU A 258 23.28 -11.68 -27.89
N ASP A 259 24.58 -11.45 -28.12
CA ASP A 259 25.58 -11.43 -27.05
C ASP A 259 25.37 -10.24 -26.08
N ILE A 260 24.99 -9.08 -26.62
CA ILE A 260 24.60 -7.90 -25.82
C ILE A 260 23.33 -8.19 -25.01
N GLY A 261 22.31 -8.80 -25.64
CA GLY A 261 21.07 -9.18 -24.97
C GLY A 261 21.28 -10.18 -23.84
N LEU A 262 22.16 -11.17 -24.05
CA LEU A 262 22.51 -12.16 -23.04
C LEU A 262 23.32 -11.56 -21.88
N LYS A 263 24.26 -10.64 -22.15
CA LYS A 263 24.98 -9.89 -21.11
C LYS A 263 24.09 -9.00 -20.28
N MET A 264 23.03 -8.43 -20.87
CA MET A 264 22.07 -7.59 -20.16
C MET A 264 21.11 -8.40 -19.26
N ILE A 265 20.96 -9.69 -19.50
CA ILE A 265 20.06 -10.58 -18.73
C ILE A 265 20.83 -11.38 -17.66
N GLY A 266 22.15 -11.53 -17.80
CA GLY A 266 23.01 -12.33 -16.92
C GLY A 266 24.00 -11.55 -16.05
N GLY A 267 23.82 -10.24 -15.87
CA GLY A 267 24.65 -9.38 -15.01
C GLY A 267 23.93 -8.98 -13.73
#